data_AF-A0A6B3G9C8-F1
#
_entry.id   AF-A0A6B3G9C8-F1
#
_cell.length_a   1.000
_cell.length_b   1.000
_cell.length_c   1.000
_cell.angle_alpha   90.00
_cell.angle_beta   90.00
_cell.angle_gamma   90.00
#
_symmetry.space_group_name_H-M   'P 1'
#
loop_
_entity.id
_entity.type
_entity.pdbx_description
1 polymer ?
#
loop_
_entity_poly.entity_id
_entity_poly.type
_entity_poly.pdbx_seq_one_letter_code
_entity_poly.pdbx_strand_id
1 'polypeptide(L)'
;QDHKEDVEAAAEWGGKALAASRKADELRGAGSAAEADTFDNLAKVALGRQLQSEQEAKTAEPTIASQTEVVDKLKTGLDQMKAKLSELKAKRDELVARSKSAQAQNQMMDAVKNIDVLDPTSELSRFEDKVRREEAKALGKQELAASSLDAQFEQLDSLGDSAEIEARLAALKTGA
;
A
#
# COMPACT_ATOMS: atom_id res chain seq x y z
N GLN A 1 22.86 -28.40 26.76
CA GLN A 1 23.37 -29.77 26.77
C GLN A 1 23.58 -30.16 28.24
N ASP A 2 24.21 -29.25 28.98
CA ASP A 2 24.52 -29.28 30.41
C ASP A 2 23.34 -29.70 31.31
N HIS A 3 22.19 -29.00 31.30
CA HIS A 3 21.04 -29.38 32.15
C HIS A 3 20.53 -30.82 31.94
N LYS A 4 20.55 -31.32 30.70
CA LYS A 4 20.10 -32.69 30.43
C LYS A 4 21.13 -33.71 30.95
N GLU A 5 22.42 -33.40 30.77
CA GLU A 5 23.52 -34.20 31.32
C GLU A 5 23.48 -34.23 32.85
N ASP A 6 23.14 -33.12 33.51
CA ASP A 6 22.99 -33.03 34.97
C ASP A 6 21.82 -33.88 35.48
N VAL A 7 20.67 -33.87 34.78
CA VAL A 7 19.51 -34.71 35.12
C VAL A 7 19.83 -36.20 34.95
N GLU A 8 20.52 -36.57 33.88
CA GLU A 8 20.96 -37.95 33.64
C GLU A 8 22.00 -38.39 34.69
N ALA A 9 22.96 -37.53 35.02
CA ALA A 9 23.96 -37.78 36.06
C ALA A 9 23.32 -37.96 37.44
N ALA A 10 22.32 -37.16 37.80
CA ALA A 10 21.56 -37.31 39.04
C ALA A 10 20.90 -38.69 39.12
N ALA A 11 20.23 -39.13 38.04
CA ALA A 11 19.61 -40.45 37.96
C ALA A 11 20.62 -41.59 38.10
N GLU A 12 21.78 -41.48 37.45
CA GLU A 12 22.86 -42.46 37.57
C GLU A 12 23.42 -42.56 38.98
N TRP A 13 23.68 -41.42 39.64
CA TRP A 13 24.19 -41.39 41.00
C TRP A 13 23.18 -41.95 42.00
N GLY A 14 21.89 -41.69 41.80
CA GLY A 14 20.83 -42.33 42.58
C GLY A 14 20.78 -43.85 42.41
N GLY A 15 20.97 -44.34 41.17
CA GLY A 15 21.09 -45.78 40.91
C GLY A 15 22.31 -46.41 41.60
N LYS A 16 23.47 -45.74 41.55
CA LYS A 16 24.71 -46.17 42.23
C LYS A 16 24.55 -46.16 43.75
N ALA A 17 23.88 -45.14 44.31
CA ALA A 17 23.58 -45.04 45.73
C ALA A 17 22.68 -46.20 46.21
N LEU A 18 21.61 -46.49 45.45
CA LEU A 18 20.69 -47.58 45.76
C LEU A 18 21.39 -48.94 45.72
N ALA A 19 22.24 -49.18 44.71
CA ALA A 19 23.01 -50.41 44.60
C ALA A 19 23.99 -50.58 45.77
N ALA A 20 24.70 -49.50 46.15
CA ALA A 20 25.62 -49.51 47.28
C ALA A 20 24.91 -49.75 48.61
N SER A 21 23.77 -49.10 48.85
CA SER A 21 22.95 -49.31 50.05
C SER A 21 22.41 -50.74 50.16
N ARG A 22 21.89 -51.31 49.06
CA ARG A 22 21.47 -52.72 49.04
C ARG A 22 22.63 -53.66 49.39
N LYS A 23 23.82 -53.38 48.87
CA LYS A 23 24.99 -54.20 49.15
C LYS A 23 25.44 -54.10 50.61
N ALA A 24 25.35 -52.92 51.21
CA ALA A 24 25.61 -52.73 52.63
C ALA A 24 24.65 -53.56 53.50
N ASP A 25 23.35 -53.57 53.17
CA ASP A 25 22.35 -54.34 53.91
C ASP A 25 22.59 -55.86 53.80
N GLU A 26 22.96 -56.36 52.62
CA GLU A 26 23.35 -57.76 52.43
C GLU A 26 24.54 -58.16 53.31
N LEU A 27 25.61 -57.34 53.30
CA LEU A 27 26.84 -57.59 54.07
C LEU A 27 26.59 -57.53 55.57
N ARG A 28 25.70 -56.62 56.01
CA ARG A 28 25.27 -56.53 57.40
C ARG A 28 24.52 -57.78 57.84
N GLY A 29 23.61 -58.29 57.00
CA GLY A 29 22.90 -59.55 57.25
C GLY A 29 23.82 -60.78 57.27
N ALA A 30 24.94 -60.73 56.53
CA ALA A 30 25.97 -61.78 56.51
C ALA A 30 26.99 -61.71 57.66
N GLY A 31 26.92 -60.69 58.52
CA GLY A 31 27.84 -60.51 59.66
C GLY A 31 29.10 -59.70 59.37
N SER A 32 29.27 -59.17 58.15
CA SER A 32 30.40 -58.33 57.75
C SER A 32 30.14 -56.83 58.00
N ALA A 33 30.04 -56.43 59.26
CA ALA A 33 29.67 -55.05 59.63
C ALA A 33 30.62 -53.97 59.06
N ALA A 34 31.94 -54.17 59.10
CA ALA A 34 32.91 -53.18 58.61
C ALA A 34 32.83 -52.95 57.08
N GLU A 35 32.54 -54.00 56.31
CA GLU A 35 32.35 -53.91 54.86
C GLU A 35 31.01 -53.22 54.55
N ALA A 36 29.95 -53.51 55.32
CA ALA A 36 28.68 -52.82 55.21
C ALA A 36 28.82 -51.31 55.40
N ASP A 37 29.55 -50.87 56.43
CA ASP A 37 29.80 -49.44 56.68
C ASP A 37 30.56 -48.77 55.51
N THR A 38 31.44 -49.51 54.84
CA THR A 38 32.15 -49.01 53.66
C THR A 38 31.20 -48.75 52.49
N PHE A 39 30.27 -49.67 52.23
CA PHE A 39 29.25 -49.50 51.19
C PHE A 39 28.22 -48.41 51.55
N ASP A 40 27.88 -48.23 52.82
CA ASP A 40 27.04 -47.12 53.27
C ASP A 40 27.73 -45.76 53.07
N ASN A 41 29.03 -45.67 53.32
CA ASN A 41 29.80 -44.46 53.03
C ASN A 41 29.84 -44.19 51.51
N LEU A 42 29.97 -45.23 50.68
CA LEU A 42 29.88 -45.09 49.22
C LEU A 42 28.49 -44.61 48.77
N ALA A 43 27.42 -45.14 49.37
CA ALA A 43 26.06 -44.69 49.12
C ALA A 43 25.88 -43.21 49.47
N LYS A 44 26.41 -42.76 50.61
CA LYS A 44 26.38 -41.33 51.01
C LYS A 44 27.13 -40.44 50.03
N VAL A 45 28.30 -40.86 49.55
CA VAL A 45 29.06 -40.11 48.53
C VAL A 45 28.27 -40.03 47.22
N ALA A 46 27.65 -41.14 46.80
CA ALA A 46 26.82 -41.15 45.60
C ALA A 46 25.59 -40.24 45.74
N LEU A 47 24.91 -40.24 46.89
CA LEU A 47 23.81 -39.31 47.18
C LEU A 47 24.25 -37.85 47.20
N GLY A 48 25.45 -37.57 47.71
CA GLY A 48 26.03 -36.22 47.66
C GLY A 48 26.24 -35.74 46.23
N ARG A 49 26.72 -36.61 45.34
CA ARG A 49 26.87 -36.31 43.91
C ARG A 49 25.54 -36.17 43.19
N GLN A 50 24.57 -37.03 43.51
CA GLN A 50 23.20 -36.90 43.00
C GLN A 50 22.62 -35.52 43.34
N LEU A 51 22.68 -35.13 44.62
CA LEU A 51 22.14 -33.85 45.08
C LEU A 51 22.81 -32.66 44.41
N GLN A 52 24.13 -32.74 44.18
CA GLN A 52 24.85 -31.71 43.45
C GLN A 52 24.32 -31.56 42.02
N SER A 53 24.21 -32.65 41.27
CA SER A 53 23.70 -32.62 39.90
C SER A 53 22.23 -32.17 39.83
N GLU A 54 21.39 -32.57 40.79
CA GLU A 54 20.00 -32.08 40.88
C GLU A 54 19.94 -30.56 41.12
N GLN A 55 20.84 -30.04 41.97
CA GLN A 55 20.90 -28.62 42.24
C GLN A 55 21.40 -27.83 41.03
N GLU A 56 22.43 -28.33 40.34
CA GLU A 56 22.93 -27.75 39.08
C GLU A 56 21.81 -27.71 38.03
N ALA A 57 21.13 -28.83 37.80
CA ALA A 57 19.98 -28.90 36.90
C ALA A 57 18.90 -27.86 37.27
N LYS A 58 18.50 -27.81 38.54
CA LYS A 58 17.48 -26.88 39.04
C LYS A 58 17.88 -25.41 38.88
N THR A 59 19.16 -25.08 39.04
CA THR A 59 19.63 -23.71 38.82
C THR A 59 19.59 -23.29 37.36
N ALA A 60 19.70 -24.23 36.43
CA ALA A 60 19.63 -23.95 35.00
C ALA A 60 18.18 -23.80 34.48
N GLU A 61 17.17 -24.37 35.17
CA GLU A 61 15.77 -24.34 34.72
C GLU A 61 15.22 -22.93 34.42
N PRO A 62 15.38 -21.91 35.29
CA PRO A 62 14.81 -20.58 35.03
C PRO A 62 15.46 -19.92 33.81
N THR A 63 16.77 -20.11 33.65
CA THR A 63 17.52 -19.59 32.51
C THR A 63 17.04 -20.26 31.21
N ILE A 64 16.87 -21.58 31.20
CA ILE A 64 16.34 -22.32 30.03
C ILE A 64 14.93 -21.85 29.68
N ALA A 65 14.07 -21.67 30.69
CA ALA A 65 12.70 -21.18 30.49
C ALA A 65 12.70 -19.78 29.85
N SER A 66 13.49 -18.85 30.38
CA SER A 66 13.59 -17.49 29.82
C SER A 66 14.14 -17.48 28.39
N GLN A 67 15.17 -18.29 28.11
CA GLN A 67 15.74 -18.38 26.77
C GLN A 67 14.76 -19.00 25.77
N THR A 68 13.98 -20.00 26.20
CA THR A 68 12.92 -20.60 25.37
C THR A 68 11.87 -19.57 24.99
N GLU A 69 11.40 -18.77 25.95
CA GLU A 69 10.44 -17.68 25.68
C GLU A 69 11.00 -16.65 24.68
N VAL A 70 12.27 -16.27 24.83
CA VAL A 70 12.94 -15.36 23.88
C VAL A 70 13.01 -15.98 22.49
N VAL A 71 13.39 -17.25 22.38
CA VAL A 71 13.46 -17.96 21.10
C VAL A 71 12.09 -18.03 20.43
N ASP A 72 11.02 -18.30 21.19
CA ASP A 72 9.66 -18.39 20.65
C ASP A 72 9.15 -17.02 20.18
N LYS A 73 9.47 -15.94 20.91
CA LYS A 73 9.22 -14.56 20.47
C LYS A 73 9.97 -14.23 19.18
N LEU A 74 11.25 -14.62 19.08
CA LEU A 74 12.07 -14.39 17.89
C LEU A 74 11.54 -15.18 16.68
N LYS A 75 11.14 -16.43 16.85
CA LYS A 75 10.52 -17.25 15.79
C LYS A 75 9.23 -16.61 15.30
N THR A 76 8.34 -16.25 16.22
CA THR A 76 7.06 -15.59 15.89
C THR A 76 7.30 -14.28 15.15
N GLY A 77 8.23 -13.44 15.64
CA GLY A 77 8.60 -12.19 14.99
C GLY A 77 9.19 -12.41 13.60
N LEU A 78 10.05 -13.41 13.42
CA LEU A 78 10.63 -13.75 12.13
C LEU A 78 9.56 -14.17 11.11
N ASP A 79 8.59 -14.97 11.52
CA ASP A 79 7.51 -15.41 10.62
C ASP A 79 6.58 -14.25 10.24
N GLN A 80 6.29 -13.34 11.18
CA GLN A 80 5.59 -12.08 10.88
C GLN A 80 6.37 -11.20 9.89
N MET A 81 7.70 -11.10 10.04
CA MET A 81 8.54 -10.34 9.12
C MET A 81 8.57 -10.97 7.72
N LYS A 82 8.60 -12.29 7.61
CA LYS A 82 8.50 -13.00 6.33
C LYS A 82 7.15 -12.73 5.65
N ALA A 83 6.05 -12.77 6.40
CA ALA A 83 4.72 -12.46 5.88
C ALA A 83 4.65 -11.02 5.35
N LYS A 84 5.07 -10.03 6.17
CA LYS A 84 5.15 -8.62 5.75
C LYS A 84 6.05 -8.42 4.55
N LEU A 85 7.18 -9.12 4.47
CA LEU A 85 8.06 -9.05 3.30
C LEU A 85 7.33 -9.55 2.04
N SER A 86 6.57 -10.64 2.12
CA SER A 86 5.78 -11.15 1.00
C SER A 86 4.74 -10.13 0.54
N GLU A 87 3.99 -9.52 1.47
CA GLU A 87 3.03 -8.46 1.17
C GLU A 87 3.69 -7.26 0.50
N LEU A 88 4.84 -6.81 1.02
CA LEU A 88 5.59 -5.69 0.45
C LEU A 88 6.14 -6.00 -0.94
N LYS A 89 6.56 -7.24 -1.21
CA LYS A 89 6.98 -7.67 -2.55
C LYS A 89 5.80 -7.58 -3.53
N ALA A 90 4.64 -8.11 -3.16
CA ALA A 90 3.43 -8.05 -3.98
C ALA A 90 3.02 -6.60 -4.27
N LYS A 91 3.02 -5.73 -3.25
CA LYS A 91 2.72 -4.30 -3.42
C LYS A 91 3.73 -3.58 -4.30
N ARG A 92 5.01 -3.93 -4.19
CA ARG A 92 6.08 -3.39 -5.05
C ARG A 92 5.86 -3.81 -6.51
N ASP A 93 5.47 -5.05 -6.76
CA ASP A 93 5.21 -5.56 -8.10
C ASP A 93 3.96 -4.89 -8.72
N GLU A 94 2.90 -4.69 -7.92
CA GLU A 94 1.71 -3.91 -8.30
C GLU A 94 2.07 -2.46 -8.68
N LEU A 95 2.85 -1.77 -7.85
CA LEU A 95 3.27 -0.39 -8.10
C LEU A 95 4.13 -0.27 -9.37
N VAL A 96 5.01 -1.25 -9.63
CA VAL A 96 5.80 -1.31 -10.87
C VAL A 96 4.89 -1.49 -12.08
N ALA A 97 3.89 -2.37 -12.01
CA ALA A 97 2.93 -2.58 -13.11
C ALA A 97 2.09 -1.31 -13.38
N ARG A 98 1.65 -0.63 -12.31
CA ARG A 98 0.90 0.63 -12.42
C ARG A 98 1.74 1.75 -13.03
N SER A 99 3.01 1.85 -12.61
CA SER A 99 3.96 2.82 -13.17
C SER A 99 4.18 2.59 -14.67
N LYS A 100 4.42 1.34 -15.09
CA LYS A 100 4.57 0.97 -16.51
C LYS A 100 3.32 1.29 -17.33
N SER A 101 2.13 1.00 -16.78
CA SER A 101 0.86 1.34 -17.44
C SER A 101 0.68 2.84 -17.62
N ALA A 102 0.97 3.63 -16.58
CA ALA A 102 0.91 5.09 -16.67
C ALA A 102 1.92 5.65 -17.68
N GLN A 103 3.14 5.10 -17.74
CA GLN A 103 4.14 5.48 -18.73
C GLN A 103 3.67 5.18 -20.16
N ALA A 104 3.07 4.00 -20.39
CA ALA A 104 2.51 3.64 -21.69
C ALA A 104 1.33 4.54 -22.10
N GLN A 105 0.46 4.89 -21.15
CA GLN A 105 -0.65 5.82 -21.38
C GLN A 105 -0.15 7.22 -21.77
N ASN A 106 0.85 7.76 -21.06
CA ASN A 106 1.45 9.05 -21.41
C ASN A 106 2.07 9.00 -22.81
N GLN A 107 2.83 7.95 -23.13
CA GLN A 107 3.45 7.80 -24.45
C GLN A 107 2.41 7.67 -25.57
N MET A 108 1.27 6.99 -25.34
CA MET A 108 0.16 6.95 -26.27
C MET A 108 -0.46 8.35 -26.48
N MET A 109 -0.71 9.08 -25.41
CA MET A 109 -1.28 10.44 -25.49
C MET A 109 -0.35 11.41 -26.25
N ASP A 110 0.95 11.32 -26.02
CA ASP A 110 1.96 12.10 -26.74
C ASP A 110 1.97 11.74 -28.24
N ALA A 111 1.84 10.45 -28.57
CA ALA A 111 1.76 10.00 -29.97
C ALA A 111 0.50 10.49 -30.68
N VAL A 112 -0.67 10.43 -30.02
CA VAL A 112 -1.93 10.96 -30.58
C VAL A 112 -1.84 12.46 -30.83
N LYS A 113 -1.26 13.22 -29.89
CA LYS A 113 -1.04 14.66 -30.06
C LYS A 113 -0.14 14.96 -31.27
N ASN A 114 0.91 14.16 -31.48
CA ASN A 114 1.80 14.34 -32.63
C ASN A 114 1.12 14.01 -33.96
N ILE A 115 0.19 13.04 -33.99
CA ILE A 115 -0.58 12.71 -35.20
C ILE A 115 -1.53 13.87 -35.57
N ASP A 116 -2.23 14.47 -34.60
CA ASP A 116 -3.12 15.62 -34.85
C ASP A 116 -2.35 16.83 -35.42
N VAL A 117 -1.10 17.05 -34.98
CA VAL A 117 -0.24 18.14 -35.50
C VAL A 117 0.32 17.85 -36.89
N LEU A 118 0.50 16.57 -37.26
CA LEU A 118 1.08 16.16 -38.55
C LEU A 118 0.03 15.93 -39.64
N ASP A 119 -1.27 16.07 -39.35
CA ASP A 119 -2.32 16.03 -40.35
C ASP A 119 -2.59 17.44 -40.93
N PRO A 120 -2.10 17.75 -42.15
CA PRO A 120 -2.35 19.05 -42.78
C PRO A 120 -3.84 19.30 -43.07
N THR A 121 -4.70 18.27 -43.04
CA THR A 121 -6.14 18.43 -43.24
C THR A 121 -6.85 18.94 -41.98
N SER A 122 -6.28 18.72 -40.78
CA SER A 122 -6.77 19.23 -39.49
C SER A 122 -6.65 20.76 -39.42
N GLU A 123 -5.49 21.30 -39.75
CA GLU A 123 -5.27 22.76 -39.82
C GLU A 123 -6.05 23.40 -40.99
N LEU A 124 -6.20 22.70 -42.12
CA LEU A 124 -7.05 23.16 -43.23
C LEU A 124 -8.52 23.27 -42.80
N SER A 125 -9.06 22.26 -42.11
CA SER A 125 -10.45 22.26 -41.61
C SER A 125 -10.72 23.42 -40.63
N ARG A 126 -9.76 23.71 -39.73
CA ARG A 126 -9.85 24.86 -38.81
C ARG A 126 -9.81 26.19 -39.55
N PHE A 127 -9.02 26.28 -40.62
CA PHE A 127 -8.95 27.48 -41.45
C PHE A 127 -10.24 27.67 -42.26
N GLU A 128 -10.80 26.60 -42.84
CA GLU A 128 -12.09 26.60 -43.54
C GLU A 128 -13.24 27.04 -42.62
N ASP A 129 -13.30 26.54 -41.38
CA ASP A 129 -14.30 26.96 -40.39
C ASP A 129 -14.14 28.42 -39.95
N LYS A 130 -12.92 28.97 -40.03
CA LYS A 130 -12.68 30.39 -39.77
C LYS A 130 -13.11 31.24 -40.97
N VAL A 131 -12.76 30.82 -42.18
CA VAL A 131 -13.15 31.46 -43.45
C VAL A 131 -14.67 31.49 -43.58
N ARG A 132 -15.35 30.34 -43.45
CA ARG A 132 -16.82 30.24 -43.56
C ARG A 132 -17.55 31.16 -42.57
N ARG A 133 -17.00 31.35 -41.38
CA ARG A 133 -17.55 32.27 -40.37
C ARG A 133 -17.35 33.74 -40.74
N GLU A 134 -16.19 34.09 -41.28
CA GLU A 134 -15.94 35.45 -41.78
C GLU A 134 -16.75 35.75 -43.04
N GLU A 135 -16.93 34.77 -43.93
CA GLU A 135 -17.84 34.86 -45.08
C GLU A 135 -19.29 35.05 -44.62
N ALA A 136 -19.76 34.29 -43.63
CA ALA A 136 -21.10 34.47 -43.06
C ALA A 136 -21.27 35.86 -42.42
N LYS A 137 -20.24 36.39 -41.74
CA LYS A 137 -20.26 37.77 -41.21
C LYS A 137 -20.28 38.81 -42.33
N ALA A 138 -19.53 38.60 -43.41
CA ALA A 138 -19.48 39.51 -44.54
C ALA A 138 -20.81 39.54 -45.30
N LEU A 139 -21.41 38.37 -45.54
CA LEU A 139 -22.75 38.23 -46.11
C LEU A 139 -23.80 38.90 -45.22
N GLY A 140 -23.77 38.64 -43.91
CA GLY A 140 -24.69 39.31 -42.97
C GLY A 140 -24.53 40.83 -42.97
N LYS A 141 -23.31 41.37 -43.12
CA LYS A 141 -23.08 42.81 -43.26
C LYS A 141 -23.63 43.36 -44.59
N GLN A 142 -23.52 42.60 -45.68
CA GLN A 142 -24.10 42.98 -46.98
C GLN A 142 -25.63 42.95 -46.95
N GLU A 143 -26.23 41.96 -46.30
CA GLU A 143 -27.68 41.88 -46.11
C GLU A 143 -28.20 43.07 -45.26
N LEU A 144 -27.49 43.45 -44.20
CA LEU A 144 -27.80 44.64 -43.42
C LEU A 144 -27.67 45.95 -44.22
N ALA A 145 -26.69 46.03 -45.13
CA ALA A 145 -26.52 47.19 -46.01
C ALA A 145 -27.58 47.25 -47.12
N ALA A 146 -28.02 46.09 -47.63
CA ALA A 146 -29.08 46.00 -48.63
C ALA A 146 -30.49 46.21 -48.03
N SER A 147 -30.67 45.92 -46.74
CA SER A 147 -31.89 46.17 -45.97
C SER A 147 -31.76 47.38 -45.05
N SER A 148 -31.20 48.51 -45.52
CA SER A 148 -31.12 49.68 -44.66
C SER A 148 -32.54 50.17 -44.32
N LEU A 149 -32.87 50.03 -43.03
CA LEU A 149 -34.03 50.65 -42.40
C LEU A 149 -34.07 52.15 -42.72
N ASP A 150 -32.89 52.76 -42.88
CA ASP A 150 -32.70 54.14 -43.34
C ASP A 150 -33.34 54.42 -44.71
N ALA A 151 -33.21 53.53 -45.70
CA ALA A 151 -33.86 53.73 -47.01
C ALA A 151 -35.40 53.66 -46.91
N GLN A 152 -35.93 52.87 -45.97
CA GLN A 152 -37.37 52.80 -45.71
C GLN A 152 -37.88 54.03 -44.93
N PHE A 153 -37.08 54.60 -44.03
CA PHE A 153 -37.39 55.86 -43.34
C PHE A 153 -37.36 57.06 -44.29
N GLU A 154 -36.37 57.12 -45.18
CA GLU A 154 -36.24 58.22 -46.15
C GLU A 154 -37.41 58.23 -47.16
N GLN A 155 -37.94 57.05 -47.50
CA GLN A 155 -39.15 56.94 -48.31
C GLN A 155 -40.41 57.39 -47.54
N LEU A 156 -40.50 57.14 -46.24
CA LEU A 156 -41.61 57.59 -45.38
C LEU A 156 -41.60 59.09 -45.13
N ASP A 157 -40.43 59.70 -44.91
CA ASP A 157 -40.30 61.16 -44.78
C ASP A 157 -40.75 61.87 -46.06
N SER A 158 -40.39 61.34 -47.25
CA SER A 158 -40.82 61.91 -48.54
C SER A 158 -42.35 61.91 -48.74
N LEU A 159 -43.04 60.91 -48.18
CA LEU A 159 -44.50 60.82 -48.21
C LEU A 159 -45.15 61.81 -47.23
N GLY A 160 -44.51 62.04 -46.07
CA GLY A 160 -44.92 63.08 -45.12
C GLY A 160 -44.85 64.48 -45.71
N ASP A 161 -43.74 64.80 -46.39
CA ASP A 161 -43.54 66.09 -47.06
C ASP A 161 -44.60 66.35 -48.15
N SER A 162 -44.93 65.32 -48.92
CA SER A 162 -45.95 65.41 -49.98
C SER A 162 -47.35 65.69 -49.40
N ALA A 163 -47.70 65.03 -48.30
CA ALA A 163 -48.98 65.25 -47.61
C ALA A 163 -49.07 66.66 -46.99
N GLU A 164 -47.97 67.19 -46.43
CA GLU A 164 -47.95 68.55 -45.90
C GLU A 164 -48.06 69.62 -47.00
N ILE A 165 -47.45 69.40 -48.16
CA ILE A 165 -47.60 70.28 -49.33
C ILE A 165 -49.05 70.31 -49.81
N GLU A 166 -49.71 69.16 -49.91
CA GLU A 166 -51.14 69.10 -50.28
C GLU A 166 -52.03 69.80 -49.25
N ALA A 167 -51.75 69.65 -47.95
CA ALA A 167 -52.49 70.34 -46.89
C ALA A 167 -52.33 71.86 -46.97
N ARG A 168 -51.11 72.36 -47.24
CA ARG A 168 -50.86 73.80 -47.43
C ARG A 168 -51.53 74.35 -48.69
N LEU A 169 -51.53 73.59 -49.79
CA LEU A 169 -52.22 73.97 -51.02
C LEU A 169 -53.75 74.03 -50.83
N ALA A 170 -54.32 73.08 -50.09
CA ALA A 170 -55.74 73.07 -49.75
C ALA A 170 -56.11 74.30 -48.89
N ALA A 171 -55.30 74.63 -47.87
CA ALA A 171 -55.51 75.82 -47.04
C ALA A 171 -55.46 77.12 -47.86
N LEU A 172 -54.57 77.21 -48.85
CA LEU A 172 -54.48 78.35 -49.77
C LEU A 172 -55.70 78.49 -50.68
N LYS A 173 -56.33 77.37 -51.06
CA LYS A 173 -57.55 77.35 -51.89
C LYS A 173 -58.82 77.68 -51.11
N THR A 174 -58.83 77.44 -49.79
CA THR A 174 -59.97 77.79 -48.91
C THR A 174 -59.87 79.18 -48.30
N GLY A 175 -58.72 79.85 -48.44
CA GLY A 175 -58.43 81.18 -47.88
C GLY A 175 -58.55 82.36 -48.86
N ALA A 176 -59.25 82.18 -49.99
CA ALA A 176 -59.54 83.23 -50.98
C ALA A 176 -61.05 83.39 -51.20
#